data_AF-A0A239DUF6-F1
#
_entry.id   AF-A0A239DUF6-F1
#
_cell.length_a   1.000
_cell.length_b   1.000
_cell.length_c   1.000
_cell.angle_alpha   90.00
_cell.angle_beta   90.00
_cell.angle_gamma   90.00
#
_symmetry.space_group_name_H-M   'P 1'
#
loop_
_entity.id
_entity.type
_entity.pdbx_description
1 polymer ?
#
loop_
_entity_poly.entity_id
_entity_poly.type
_entity_poly.pdbx_seq_one_letter_code
_entity_poly.pdbx_strand_id
1 'polypeptide(L)'
;MNIALSDIGEKLNAFRKTLGLSQKEVAVAMGVHQTQISKFENGEGSSVELLLQVLNYYGTNYNVRFIFADEFEIILSAPGDVLTSPYNSIAVEKLSLLGEEVNAQLVEVKRLLSSSIA
;
A
#
# COMPACT_ATOMS: atom_id res chain seq x y z
N MET A 1 22.97 6.18 -10.22
CA MET A 1 22.02 6.63 -9.19
C MET A 1 22.70 7.73 -8.40
N ASN A 2 22.36 8.98 -8.69
CA ASN A 2 22.78 10.13 -7.88
C ASN A 2 21.51 10.65 -7.22
N ILE A 3 21.28 10.25 -5.97
CA ILE A 3 20.08 10.60 -5.22
C ILE A 3 20.46 11.44 -4.01
N ALA A 4 19.85 12.61 -3.90
CA ALA A 4 20.01 13.48 -2.74
C ALA A 4 18.96 13.17 -1.68
N LEU A 5 19.24 13.60 -0.44
CA LEU A 5 18.30 13.41 0.66
C LEU A 5 17.01 14.24 0.46
N SER A 6 17.10 15.38 -0.23
CA SER A 6 15.94 16.16 -0.67
C SER A 6 15.01 15.33 -1.55
N ASP A 7 15.56 14.59 -2.53
CA ASP A 7 14.76 13.78 -3.46
C ASP A 7 14.01 12.66 -2.71
N ILE A 8 14.67 12.07 -1.71
CA ILE A 8 14.05 11.06 -0.83
C ILE A 8 12.94 11.70 0.02
N GLY A 9 13.24 12.85 0.63
CA GLY A 9 12.30 13.59 1.48
C GLY A 9 11.02 13.97 0.75
N GLU A 10 11.13 14.49 -0.47
CA GLU A 10 9.99 14.89 -1.31
C GLU A 10 9.09 13.69 -1.65
N LYS A 11 9.68 12.54 -2.00
CA LYS A 11 8.91 11.33 -2.31
C LYS A 11 8.19 10.76 -1.10
N LEU A 12 8.82 10.82 0.07
CA LEU A 12 8.21 10.41 1.33
C LEU A 12 7.08 11.34 1.75
N ASN A 13 7.24 12.65 1.53
CA ASN A 13 6.17 13.64 1.72
C ASN A 13 4.98 13.34 0.82
N ALA A 14 5.23 12.96 -0.44
CA ALA A 14 4.20 12.57 -1.38
C ALA A 14 3.47 11.30 -0.91
N PHE A 15 4.20 10.23 -0.54
CA PHE A 15 3.61 9.01 0.03
C PHE A 15 2.75 9.28 1.27
N ARG A 16 3.17 10.21 2.14
CA ARG A 16 2.37 10.60 3.28
C ARG A 16 1.05 11.24 2.87
N LYS A 17 1.12 12.20 1.94
CA LYS A 17 -0.05 12.95 1.47
C LYS A 17 -1.05 12.07 0.74
N THR A 18 -0.59 11.08 -0.01
CA THR A 18 -1.48 10.12 -0.69
C THR A 18 -2.24 9.21 0.27
N LEU A 19 -1.71 8.99 1.48
CA LEU A 19 -2.43 8.32 2.56
C LEU A 19 -3.35 9.27 3.36
N GLY A 20 -3.37 10.57 3.03
CA GLY A 20 -4.15 11.58 3.76
C GLY A 20 -3.64 11.90 5.16
N LEU A 21 -2.40 11.53 5.47
CA LEU A 21 -1.83 11.66 6.82
C LEU A 21 -1.11 13.00 7.03
N SER A 22 -1.18 13.53 8.25
CA SER A 22 -0.31 14.60 8.73
C SER A 22 1.04 14.08 9.19
N GLN A 23 2.07 14.94 9.22
CA GLN A 23 3.38 14.57 9.77
C GLN A 23 3.30 14.14 11.24
N LYS A 24 2.35 14.69 12.01
CA LYS A 24 2.13 14.35 13.41
C LYS A 24 1.59 12.93 13.56
N GLU A 25 0.66 12.50 12.71
CA GLU A 25 0.10 11.15 12.75
C GLU A 25 1.17 10.10 12.40
N VAL A 26 1.99 10.36 11.39
CA VAL A 26 3.13 9.50 11.06
C VAL A 26 4.13 9.43 12.21
N ALA A 27 4.47 10.58 12.81
CA ALA A 27 5.39 10.63 13.93
C ALA A 27 4.89 9.82 15.14
N VAL A 28 3.59 9.93 15.47
CA VAL A 28 2.95 9.14 16.54
C VAL A 28 3.01 7.64 16.21
N ALA A 29 2.67 7.25 14.99
CA ALA A 29 2.69 5.85 14.56
C ALA A 29 4.10 5.23 14.62
N MET A 30 5.13 6.04 14.38
CA MET A 30 6.52 5.63 14.42
C MET A 30 7.20 5.79 15.79
N GLY A 31 6.54 6.43 16.76
CA GLY A 31 7.13 6.73 18.06
C GLY A 31 8.25 7.78 18.03
N VAL A 32 8.21 8.72 17.08
CA VAL A 32 9.21 9.79 16.91
C VAL A 32 8.59 11.18 17.08
N HIS A 33 9.43 12.22 17.11
CA HIS A 33 8.94 13.61 17.14
C HIS A 33 8.52 14.07 15.73
N GLN A 34 7.42 14.84 15.63
CA GLN A 34 6.96 15.39 14.34
C GLN A 34 8.04 16.23 13.64
N THR A 35 8.90 16.92 14.40
CA THR A 35 10.03 17.68 13.87
C THR A 35 11.04 16.79 13.13
N GLN A 36 11.20 15.53 13.53
CA GLN A 36 12.05 14.57 12.83
C GLN A 36 11.46 14.21 11.47
N ILE A 37 10.14 13.98 11.38
CA ILE A 37 9.45 13.75 10.10
C ILE A 37 9.56 14.98 9.20
N SER A 38 9.35 16.19 9.74
CA SER A 38 9.46 17.43 8.97
C SER A 38 10.87 17.63 8.38
N LYS A 39 11.92 17.48 9.20
CA LYS A 39 13.30 17.63 8.72
C LYS A 39 13.65 16.60 7.65
N PHE A 40 13.16 15.38 7.84
CA PHE A 40 13.39 14.30 6.90
C PHE A 40 12.71 14.54 5.56
N GLU A 41 11.44 14.96 5.57
CA GLU A 41 10.70 15.32 4.36
C GLU A 41 11.28 16.55 3.63
N ASN A 42 11.97 17.45 4.35
CA ASN A 42 12.65 18.60 3.77
C ASN A 42 14.08 18.28 3.29
N GLY A 43 14.56 17.04 3.45
CA GLY A 43 15.92 16.65 3.08
C GLY A 43 17.02 17.20 3.99
N GLU A 44 16.67 17.73 5.17
CA GLU A 44 17.61 18.39 6.10
C GLU A 44 18.51 17.43 6.89
N GLY A 45 18.37 16.11 6.68
CA GLY A 45 19.13 15.12 7.43
C GLY A 45 18.39 14.57 8.63
N SER A 46 18.54 13.26 8.83
CA SER A 46 18.27 12.61 10.12
C SER A 46 19.22 11.42 10.28
N SER A 47 19.03 10.63 11.33
CA SER A 47 19.75 9.38 11.52
C SER A 47 19.39 8.35 10.44
N VAL A 48 20.34 7.48 10.12
CA VAL A 48 20.09 6.29 9.29
C VAL A 48 18.98 5.43 9.91
N GLU A 49 18.90 5.39 11.24
CA GLU A 49 17.82 4.70 11.95
C GLU A 49 16.44 5.26 11.59
N LEU A 50 16.26 6.59 11.58
CA LEU A 50 15.00 7.18 11.17
C LEU A 50 14.68 6.87 9.70
N LEU A 51 15.67 6.92 8.80
CA LEU A 51 15.49 6.52 7.41
C LEU A 51 14.94 5.08 7.32
N LEU A 52 15.55 4.13 8.04
CA LEU A 52 15.09 2.74 8.05
C LEU A 52 13.68 2.59 8.63
N GLN A 53 13.37 3.32 9.70
CA GLN A 53 12.02 3.33 10.28
C GLN A 53 10.98 3.88 9.30
N VAL A 54 11.28 4.98 8.61
CA VAL A 54 10.37 5.59 7.62
C VAL A 54 10.17 4.66 6.42
N LEU A 55 11.24 4.06 5.90
CA LEU A 55 11.16 3.07 4.82
C LEU A 55 10.31 1.86 5.23
N ASN A 56 10.52 1.34 6.44
CA ASN A 56 9.73 0.22 6.95
C ASN A 56 8.26 0.57 7.11
N TYR A 57 7.96 1.77 7.63
CA TYR A 57 6.60 2.27 7.80
C TYR A 57 5.85 2.32 6.45
N TYR A 58 6.43 2.99 5.44
CA TYR A 58 5.78 3.10 4.13
C TYR A 58 5.85 1.82 3.29
N GLY A 59 6.79 0.91 3.58
CA GLY A 59 6.89 -0.39 2.92
C GLY A 59 5.65 -1.28 3.05
N THR A 60 4.77 -0.97 4.01
CA THR A 60 3.46 -1.64 4.18
C THR A 60 2.44 -1.25 3.11
N ASN A 61 2.57 -0.06 2.50
CA ASN A 61 1.63 0.49 1.53
C ASN A 61 2.26 0.69 0.14
N TYR A 62 3.58 0.90 0.09
CA TYR A 62 4.32 1.24 -1.13
C TYR A 62 5.51 0.32 -1.32
N ASN A 63 5.87 0.07 -2.58
CA ASN A 63 7.18 -0.50 -2.89
C ASN A 63 8.26 0.58 -2.72
N VAL A 64 9.04 0.48 -1.64
CA VAL A 64 10.09 1.45 -1.29
C VAL A 64 11.18 1.61 -2.35
N ARG A 65 11.31 0.67 -3.31
CA ARG A 65 12.23 0.83 -4.44
C ARG A 65 11.96 2.10 -5.24
N PHE A 66 10.70 2.55 -5.28
CA PHE A 66 10.32 3.77 -6.02
C PHE A 66 10.86 5.06 -5.40
N ILE A 67 11.20 5.06 -4.11
CA ILE A 67 11.87 6.20 -3.48
C ILE A 67 13.24 6.45 -4.13
N PHE A 68 13.89 5.40 -4.61
CA PHE A 68 15.22 5.45 -5.21
C PHE A 68 15.21 5.57 -6.75
N ALA A 69 14.05 5.67 -7.38
CA ALA A 69 13.94 5.84 -8.83
C ALA A 69 14.34 7.26 -9.27
N ASP A 70 14.96 7.41 -10.44
CA ASP A 70 15.36 8.73 -10.95
C ASP A 70 14.13 9.61 -11.27
N GLU A 71 13.06 9.00 -11.77
CA GLU A 71 11.76 9.64 -12.01
C GLU A 71 10.71 9.13 -11.02
N PHE A 72 9.84 10.03 -10.56
CA PHE A 72 8.79 9.72 -9.58
C PHE A 72 7.50 10.45 -9.93
N GLU A 73 6.45 9.67 -10.14
CA GLU A 73 5.10 10.19 -10.34
C GLU A 73 4.13 9.35 -9.50
N ILE A 74 3.27 10.01 -8.73
CA ILE A 74 2.15 9.35 -8.06
C ILE A 74 0.90 9.65 -8.87
N ILE A 75 0.38 8.62 -9.54
CA ILE A 75 -0.91 8.69 -10.19
C ILE A 75 -1.98 8.49 -9.12
N LEU A 76 -2.52 9.60 -8.62
CA LEU A 76 -3.76 9.59 -7.84
C LEU A 76 -4.91 9.34 -8.82
N SER A 77 -5.33 8.08 -8.94
CA SER A 77 -6.58 7.75 -9.59
C SER A 77 -7.69 8.57 -8.94
N ALA A 78 -8.44 9.36 -9.72
CA ALA A 78 -9.63 10.03 -9.21
C ALA A 78 -10.56 8.96 -8.57
N PRO A 79 -11.42 9.32 -7.59
CA PRO A 79 -12.41 8.39 -7.07
C PRO A 79 -13.27 7.87 -8.24
N GLY A 80 -12.98 6.66 -8.72
CA GLY A 80 -13.61 6.08 -9.93
C GLY A 80 -12.65 5.39 -10.91
N ASP A 81 -11.36 5.72 -10.90
CA ASP A 81 -10.40 5.23 -11.92
C ASP A 81 -9.79 3.84 -11.65
N VAL A 82 -10.09 3.23 -10.50
CA VAL A 82 -9.50 1.96 -10.06
C VAL A 82 -9.88 0.77 -10.96
N LEU A 83 -10.88 0.91 -11.83
CA LEU A 83 -11.40 -0.21 -12.63
C LEU A 83 -10.75 -0.45 -14.00
N THR A 84 -9.84 0.40 -14.47
CA THR A 84 -9.31 0.28 -15.85
C THR A 84 -8.03 -0.55 -16.00
N SER A 85 -7.49 -1.09 -14.90
CA SER A 85 -6.33 -1.99 -14.98
C SER A 85 -6.69 -3.25 -15.78
N PRO A 86 -5.89 -3.66 -16.80
CA PRO A 86 -6.12 -4.91 -17.53
C PRO A 86 -6.20 -6.13 -16.60
N TYR A 87 -5.52 -6.06 -15.46
CA TYR A 87 -5.52 -7.09 -14.42
C TYR A 87 -6.87 -7.23 -13.70
N ASN A 88 -7.76 -6.23 -13.77
CA ASN A 88 -9.09 -6.32 -13.17
C ASN A 88 -9.96 -7.35 -13.88
N SER A 89 -9.85 -7.47 -15.21
CA SER A 89 -10.56 -8.51 -15.96
C SER A 89 -10.17 -9.92 -15.50
N ILE A 90 -8.87 -10.14 -15.29
CA ILE A 90 -8.32 -11.40 -14.78
C ILE A 90 -8.75 -11.64 -13.33
N ALA A 91 -8.72 -10.60 -12.49
CA ALA A 91 -9.13 -10.69 -11.09
C ALA A 91 -10.62 -11.02 -10.96
N VAL A 92 -11.48 -10.37 -11.76
CA VAL A 92 -12.92 -10.64 -11.82
C VAL A 92 -13.18 -12.07 -12.27
N GLU A 93 -12.52 -12.53 -13.34
CA GLU A 93 -12.68 -13.89 -13.83
C GLU A 93 -12.28 -14.94 -12.78
N LYS A 94 -11.15 -14.72 -12.08
CA LYS A 94 -10.71 -15.61 -10.99
C LYS A 94 -11.71 -15.64 -9.83
N LEU A 95 -12.31 -14.52 -9.48
CA LEU A 95 -13.32 -14.44 -8.43
C LEU A 95 -14.59 -15.19 -8.82
N SER A 96 -15.02 -15.08 -10.08
CA SER A 96 -16.16 -15.83 -10.61
C SER A 96 -15.93 -17.34 -10.54
N LEU A 97 -14.78 -17.82 -11.03
CA LEU A 97 -14.42 -19.25 -10.99
C LEU A 97 -14.36 -19.78 -9.55
N LEU A 98 -13.80 -19.01 -8.62
CA LEU A 98 -13.78 -19.39 -7.21
C LEU A 98 -15.20 -19.47 -6.62
N GLY A 99 -16.08 -18.53 -6.99
CA GLY A 99 -17.47 -18.53 -6.56
C GLY A 99 -18.23 -19.76 -7.04
N GLU A 100 -18.03 -20.17 -8.28
CA GLU A 100 -18.64 -21.39 -8.85
C GLU A 100 -18.19 -22.64 -8.11
N GLU A 101 -16.89 -22.78 -7.84
CA GLU A 101 -16.32 -23.92 -7.10
C GLU A 101 -16.88 -23.98 -5.67
N VAL A 102 -16.86 -22.86 -4.95
CA VAL A 102 -17.41 -22.80 -3.58
C VAL A 102 -18.90 -23.17 -3.58
N ASN A 103 -19.67 -22.69 -4.55
CA ASN A 103 -21.08 -23.02 -4.65
C ASN A 103 -21.32 -24.51 -4.93
N ALA A 104 -20.51 -25.12 -5.81
CA ALA A 104 -20.57 -26.56 -6.07
C ALA A 104 -20.30 -27.37 -4.79
N GLN A 105 -19.28 -26.99 -4.02
CA GLN A 105 -18.97 -27.64 -2.74
C GLN A 105 -20.11 -27.49 -1.73
N LEU A 106 -20.74 -26.32 -1.64
CA LEU A 106 -21.88 -26.11 -0.74
C LEU A 106 -23.10 -26.95 -1.13
N VAL A 107 -23.37 -27.12 -2.43
CA VAL A 107 -24.44 -27.99 -2.93
C VAL A 107 -24.17 -29.44 -2.53
N GLU A 108 -22.93 -29.90 -2.69
CA GLU A 108 -22.56 -31.27 -2.32
C GLU A 108 -22.67 -31.52 -0.81
N VAL A 109 -22.21 -30.57 0.02
CA VAL A 109 -22.38 -30.65 1.49
C VAL A 109 -23.86 -30.71 1.86
N LYS A 110 -24.72 -29.88 1.25
CA LYS A 110 -26.17 -29.95 1.47
C LYS A 110 -26.74 -31.32 1.11
N ARG A 111 -26.34 -31.87 -0.04
CA ARG A 111 -26.78 -33.19 -0.50
C ARG A 111 -26.41 -34.28 0.50
N LEU A 112 -25.15 -34.29 0.97
CA LEU A 112 -24.66 -35.25 1.95
C LEU A 112 -25.45 -35.17 3.27
N LEU A 113 -25.67 -33.96 3.78
CA LEU A 113 -26.45 -33.74 5.00
C LEU A 113 -27.91 -34.21 4.85
N SER A 114 -28.55 -33.93 3.71
CA SER A 114 -29.91 -34.40 3.44
C SER A 114 -29.98 -35.92 3.29
N SER A 115 -28.97 -36.56 2.73
CA SER A 115 -28.91 -38.03 2.59
C SER A 115 -28.60 -38.76 3.91
N SER A 116 -28.06 -38.06 4.91
CA SER A 116 -27.72 -38.64 6.21
C SER A 116 -28.87 -38.60 7.22
N ILE A 117 -30.01 -37.98 6.87
CA ILE A 117 -31.21 -37.83 7.70
C ILE A 117 -32.35 -38.79 7.24
N ALA A 118 -32.17 -39.50 6.11
CA ALA A 118 -33.05 -40.56 5.61
C ALA A 118 -32.54 -41.95 6.06
#